data_AF-A0A1H8CY29-F1
#
_entry.id   AF-A0A1H8CY29-F1
#
_cell.length_a   1.000
_cell.length_b   1.000
_cell.length_c   1.000
_cell.angle_alpha   90.00
_cell.angle_beta   90.00
_cell.angle_gamma   90.00
#
_symmetry.space_group_name_H-M   'P 1'
#
loop_
_entity.id
_entity.type
_entity.pdbx_description
1 polymer ?
#
loop_
_entity_poly.entity_id
_entity_poly.type
_entity_poly.pdbx_seq_one_letter_code
_entity_poly.pdbx_strand_id
1 'polypeptide(L)'
;MVHVIVHPGLHKTGTSSLQEWMERNRAALKPHLRYYGKADFPAAGTAARRYGQRPFPWRLRAFRSSLDGFLGSIPDAPVIVLSRETFSGIMPGHRTFPNRLVRCYAPAAVPLGRQIVAACRARFGADVQITFLYTVRDREGWVRSVYGHLLRSVHLTEDFIAFRARFPDLMEPEQEARAIAATLDVPVQIVRLADVGHHRLGPAVAVLDLANVPQALRDRLPDATRSNSRQTRAQESQFLSLNHAGGSKATLKAAKEALLRDAR
;
A
#
# COMPACT_ATOMS: atom_id res chain seq x y z
N MET A 1 -7.29 -21.73 -15.85
CA MET A 1 -7.40 -20.26 -15.95
C MET A 1 -6.62 -19.65 -14.80
N VAL A 2 -5.79 -18.63 -15.06
CA VAL A 2 -4.99 -17.95 -14.03
C VAL A 2 -5.81 -16.81 -13.43
N HIS A 3 -5.77 -16.67 -12.11
CA HIS A 3 -6.36 -15.55 -11.37
C HIS A 3 -5.26 -14.71 -10.72
N VAL A 4 -5.17 -13.43 -11.10
CA VAL A 4 -4.23 -12.46 -10.56
C VAL A 4 -4.97 -11.49 -9.64
N ILE A 5 -4.66 -11.57 -8.34
CA ILE A 5 -5.14 -10.63 -7.33
C ILE A 5 -4.09 -9.53 -7.17
N VAL A 6 -4.44 -8.31 -7.56
CA VAL A 6 -3.58 -7.14 -7.41
C VAL A 6 -4.04 -6.37 -6.18
N HIS A 7 -3.19 -6.28 -5.15
CA HIS A 7 -3.40 -5.44 -3.98
C HIS A 7 -2.47 -4.22 -4.05
N PRO A 8 -2.84 -3.17 -4.81
CA PRO A 8 -2.00 -1.99 -5.00
C PRO A 8 -1.98 -1.05 -3.78
N GLY A 9 -2.82 -1.33 -2.76
CA GLY A 9 -2.84 -0.72 -1.42
C GLY A 9 -2.88 0.81 -1.37
N LEU A 10 -3.93 1.38 -0.79
CA LEU A 10 -3.83 2.77 -0.30
C LEU A 10 -2.86 2.76 0.90
N HIS A 11 -2.04 3.81 1.03
CA HIS A 11 -1.10 3.82 2.15
C HIS A 11 -1.89 4.00 3.44
N LYS A 12 -1.49 3.34 4.53
CA LYS A 12 -2.14 3.44 5.85
C LYS A 12 -3.52 2.81 5.98
N THR A 13 -3.85 1.87 5.11
CA THR A 13 -5.10 1.10 5.19
C THR A 13 -4.89 -0.37 5.58
N GLY A 14 -3.77 -0.69 6.25
CA GLY A 14 -3.47 -2.04 6.73
C GLY A 14 -2.58 -2.87 5.79
N THR A 15 -2.14 -2.28 4.68
CA THR A 15 -1.33 -2.98 3.66
C THR A 15 -0.04 -3.59 4.21
N SER A 16 0.73 -2.87 5.04
CA SER A 16 1.98 -3.42 5.58
C SER A 16 1.73 -4.65 6.48
N SER A 17 0.69 -4.63 7.33
CA SER A 17 0.34 -5.77 8.18
C SER A 17 -0.15 -6.97 7.37
N LEU A 18 -0.94 -6.74 6.31
CA LEU A 18 -1.32 -7.79 5.34
C LEU A 18 -0.06 -8.38 4.69
N GLN A 19 0.84 -7.54 4.19
CA GLN A 19 2.04 -7.98 3.48
C GLN A 19 2.99 -8.77 4.37
N GLU A 20 3.25 -8.29 5.59
CA GLU A 20 4.10 -8.96 6.59
C GLU A 20 3.54 -10.32 6.98
N TRP A 21 2.22 -10.44 7.14
CA TRP A 21 1.60 -11.72 7.45
C TRP A 21 1.64 -12.68 6.25
N MET A 22 1.32 -12.22 5.04
CA MET A 22 1.38 -13.03 3.82
C MET A 22 2.81 -13.52 3.53
N GLU A 23 3.81 -12.67 3.77
CA GLU A 23 5.22 -13.03 3.61
C GLU A 23 5.62 -14.15 4.57
N ARG A 24 5.33 -13.99 5.86
CA ARG A 24 5.65 -15.01 6.88
C ARG A 24 4.98 -16.35 6.61
N ASN A 25 3.81 -16.35 5.98
CA ASN A 25 3.03 -17.56 5.72
C ASN A 25 3.12 -18.04 4.26
N ARG A 26 3.98 -17.43 3.43
CA ARG A 26 4.10 -17.71 1.99
C ARG A 26 4.32 -19.19 1.70
N ALA A 27 5.16 -19.86 2.50
CA ALA A 27 5.46 -21.28 2.34
C ALA A 27 4.24 -22.18 2.58
N ALA A 28 3.42 -21.89 3.60
CA ALA A 28 2.20 -22.64 3.90
C ALA A 28 1.09 -22.37 2.88
N LEU A 29 1.05 -21.16 2.29
CA LEU A 29 0.05 -20.76 1.31
C LEU A 29 0.36 -21.23 -0.12
N LYS A 30 1.60 -21.65 -0.39
CA LYS A 30 2.10 -22.10 -1.71
C LYS A 30 1.21 -23.11 -2.44
N PRO A 31 0.53 -24.08 -1.80
CA PRO A 31 -0.37 -24.99 -2.50
C PRO A 31 -1.60 -24.31 -3.11
N HIS A 32 -2.02 -23.15 -2.59
CA HIS A 32 -3.23 -22.46 -3.01
C HIS A 32 -2.96 -21.17 -3.79
N LEU A 33 -1.87 -20.47 -3.50
CA LEU A 33 -1.51 -19.22 -4.17
C LEU A 33 0.00 -18.99 -4.22
N ARG A 34 0.45 -18.19 -5.18
CA ARG A 34 1.80 -17.59 -5.20
C ARG A 34 1.70 -16.14 -4.76
N TYR A 35 2.26 -15.82 -3.60
CA TYR A 35 2.31 -14.45 -3.10
C TYR A 35 3.63 -13.78 -3.47
N TYR A 36 3.52 -12.56 -3.99
CA TYR A 36 4.64 -11.66 -4.27
C TYR A 36 4.36 -10.29 -3.62
N GLY A 37 5.25 -9.89 -2.73
CA GLY A 37 5.17 -8.66 -1.95
C GLY A 37 6.27 -7.67 -2.30
N LYS A 38 6.56 -6.77 -1.35
CA LYS A 38 7.51 -5.66 -1.51
C LYS A 38 8.92 -6.12 -1.93
N ALA A 39 9.39 -7.26 -1.44
CA ALA A 39 10.75 -7.73 -1.64
C ALA A 39 10.98 -8.36 -3.03
N ASP A 40 9.93 -8.86 -3.68
CA ASP A 40 10.07 -9.65 -4.91
C ASP A 40 10.27 -8.81 -6.17
N PHE A 41 9.68 -7.62 -6.22
CA PHE A 41 9.76 -6.71 -7.37
C PHE A 41 10.17 -5.29 -6.96
N PRO A 42 11.38 -5.12 -6.37
CA PRO A 42 11.84 -3.83 -5.86
C PRO A 42 11.99 -2.79 -6.97
N ALA A 43 12.39 -3.21 -8.18
CA ALA A 43 12.52 -2.34 -9.35
C ALA A 43 11.16 -1.76 -9.78
N ALA A 44 10.14 -2.61 -9.98
CA ALA A 44 8.80 -2.17 -10.35
C ALA A 44 8.19 -1.26 -9.29
N GLY A 45 8.32 -1.60 -8.01
CA GLY A 45 7.84 -0.74 -6.93
C GLY A 45 8.55 0.62 -6.86
N THR A 46 9.87 0.65 -7.10
CA THR A 46 10.65 1.90 -7.16
C THR A 46 10.23 2.76 -8.35
N ALA A 47 10.04 2.15 -9.53
CA ALA A 47 9.60 2.84 -10.73
C ALA A 47 8.18 3.41 -10.56
N ALA A 48 7.25 2.65 -9.99
CA ALA A 48 5.90 3.11 -9.67
C ALA A 48 5.90 4.31 -8.73
N ARG A 49 6.71 4.27 -7.66
CA ARG A 49 6.91 5.40 -6.73
C ARG A 49 7.46 6.62 -7.46
N ARG A 50 8.50 6.45 -8.30
CA ARG A 50 9.11 7.54 -9.08
C ARG A 50 8.10 8.17 -10.05
N TYR A 51 7.23 7.37 -10.66
CA TYR A 51 6.12 7.86 -11.47
C TYR A 51 5.12 8.67 -10.63
N GLY A 52 4.67 8.14 -9.50
CA GLY A 52 3.77 8.86 -8.59
C GLY A 52 4.35 10.18 -8.06
N GLN A 53 5.67 10.27 -7.87
CA GLN A 53 6.35 11.52 -7.50
C GLN A 53 6.37 12.56 -8.64
N ARG A 54 6.45 12.09 -9.88
CA ARG A 54 6.68 12.91 -11.06
C ARG A 54 6.20 12.15 -12.32
N PRO A 55 4.93 12.34 -12.75
CA PRO A 55 4.23 11.46 -13.69
C PRO A 55 4.63 11.68 -15.16
N PHE A 56 5.93 11.69 -15.45
CA PHE A 56 6.43 11.82 -16.81
C PHE A 56 6.32 10.49 -17.57
N PRO A 57 6.04 10.53 -18.90
CA PRO A 57 5.84 9.32 -19.70
C PRO A 57 6.99 8.31 -19.64
N TRP A 58 8.24 8.77 -19.60
CA TRP A 58 9.40 7.87 -19.50
C TRP A 58 9.49 7.13 -18.15
N ARG A 59 8.93 7.68 -17.07
CA ARG A 59 8.85 6.99 -15.79
C ARG A 59 7.78 5.90 -15.79
N LEU A 60 6.68 6.12 -16.51
CA LEU A 60 5.69 5.06 -16.74
C LEU A 60 6.29 3.93 -17.59
N ARG A 61 7.08 4.27 -18.62
CA ARG A 61 7.83 3.27 -19.41
C ARG A 61 8.82 2.47 -18.56
N ALA A 62 9.52 3.12 -17.62
CA ALA A 62 10.40 2.41 -16.67
C ALA A 62 9.62 1.46 -15.75
N PHE A 63 8.43 1.86 -15.29
CA PHE A 63 7.54 0.98 -14.53
C PHE A 63 7.10 -0.22 -15.35
N ARG A 64 6.63 0.01 -16.58
CA ARG A 64 6.27 -1.03 -17.55
C ARG A 64 7.39 -2.06 -17.70
N SER A 65 8.58 -1.62 -18.11
CA SER A 65 9.71 -2.52 -18.33
C SER A 65 10.08 -3.33 -17.09
N SER A 66 10.05 -2.71 -15.91
CA SER A 66 10.36 -3.40 -14.65
C SER A 66 9.28 -4.40 -14.23
N LEU A 67 8.00 -4.10 -14.48
CA LEU A 67 6.89 -4.99 -14.16
C LEU A 67 6.83 -6.16 -15.14
N ASP A 68 6.94 -5.89 -16.44
CA ASP A 68 6.91 -6.90 -17.50
C ASP A 68 8.06 -7.91 -17.29
N GLY A 69 9.27 -7.43 -16.99
CA GLY A 69 10.41 -8.29 -16.69
C GLY A 69 10.22 -9.15 -15.43
N PHE A 70 9.58 -8.61 -14.39
CA PHE A 70 9.23 -9.39 -13.20
C PHE A 70 8.15 -10.43 -13.48
N LEU A 71 7.07 -10.07 -14.17
CA LEU A 71 6.00 -11.01 -14.51
C LEU A 71 6.52 -12.13 -15.45
N GLY A 72 7.46 -11.82 -16.33
CA GLY A 72 8.14 -12.81 -17.16
C GLY A 72 9.03 -13.79 -16.39
N SER A 73 9.53 -13.41 -15.21
CA SER A 73 10.43 -14.26 -14.42
C SER A 73 9.73 -15.17 -13.41
N ILE A 74 8.46 -14.89 -13.08
CA ILE A 74 7.71 -15.71 -12.13
C ILE A 74 7.10 -16.95 -12.80
N PRO A 75 7.08 -18.11 -12.10
CA PRO A 75 6.45 -19.32 -12.60
C PRO A 75 4.94 -19.16 -12.70
N ASP A 76 4.33 -19.95 -13.58
CA ASP A 76 2.87 -20.04 -13.66
C ASP A 76 2.27 -20.63 -12.38
N ALA A 77 1.10 -20.13 -12.02
CA ALA A 77 0.29 -20.63 -10.91
C ALA A 77 -1.18 -20.30 -11.15
N PRO A 78 -2.11 -21.12 -10.62
CA PRO A 78 -3.54 -20.87 -10.78
C PRO A 78 -3.98 -19.57 -10.10
N VAL A 79 -3.38 -19.22 -8.96
CA VAL A 79 -3.64 -17.95 -8.24
C VAL A 79 -2.32 -17.24 -7.94
N ILE A 80 -2.23 -15.98 -8.36
CA ILE A 80 -1.07 -15.11 -8.16
C ILE A 80 -1.53 -13.86 -7.40
N VAL A 81 -0.83 -13.50 -6.33
CA VAL A 81 -1.11 -12.30 -5.54
C VAL A 81 0.06 -11.33 -5.66
N LEU A 82 -0.21 -10.13 -6.16
CA LEU A 82 0.76 -9.04 -6.26
C LEU A 82 0.39 -7.96 -5.26
N SER A 83 1.18 -7.75 -4.20
CA SER A 83 0.88 -6.71 -3.21
C SER A 83 1.95 -5.65 -3.10
N ARG A 84 1.56 -4.38 -3.37
CA ARG A 84 2.48 -3.24 -3.27
C ARG A 84 1.76 -1.90 -3.24
N GLU A 85 1.88 -1.17 -2.12
CA GLU A 85 1.31 0.18 -1.92
C GLU A 85 1.70 1.20 -3.00
N THR A 86 2.92 1.07 -3.54
CA THR A 86 3.42 2.00 -4.56
C THR A 86 2.75 1.82 -5.92
N PHE A 87 1.97 0.76 -6.13
CA PHE A 87 1.17 0.61 -7.35
C PHE A 87 -0.02 1.59 -7.38
N SER A 88 -0.42 2.14 -6.24
CA SER A 88 -1.34 3.28 -6.19
C SER A 88 -0.62 4.64 -6.33
N GLY A 89 0.71 4.65 -6.45
CA GLY A 89 1.52 5.88 -6.50
C GLY A 89 2.17 6.22 -5.16
N ILE A 90 1.96 7.45 -4.66
CA ILE A 90 2.53 7.92 -3.40
C ILE A 90 1.47 8.45 -2.44
N MET A 91 1.76 8.35 -1.13
CA MET A 91 0.83 8.78 -0.10
C MET A 91 0.49 10.28 -0.16
N PRO A 92 -0.79 10.66 -0.03
CA PRO A 92 -1.23 12.02 0.23
C PRO A 92 -0.48 12.66 1.40
N GLY A 93 -0.21 13.96 1.30
CA GLY A 93 0.66 14.68 2.24
C GLY A 93 2.14 14.74 1.84
N HIS A 94 2.59 13.88 0.93
CA HIS A 94 3.85 14.12 0.23
C HIS A 94 3.72 15.23 -0.82
N ARG A 95 4.87 15.74 -1.27
CA ARG A 95 4.95 16.71 -2.36
C ARG A 95 5.54 16.08 -3.62
N THR A 96 4.94 16.37 -4.76
CA THR A 96 5.41 16.02 -6.11
C THR A 96 6.12 17.21 -6.74
N PHE A 97 6.79 17.02 -7.88
CA PHE A 97 7.40 18.15 -8.60
C PHE A 97 6.34 18.99 -9.34
N PRO A 98 6.45 20.33 -9.39
CA PRO A 98 7.42 21.20 -8.71
C PRO A 98 6.87 21.74 -7.37
N ASN A 99 6.75 20.87 -6.37
CA ASN A 99 6.25 21.13 -5.00
C ASN A 99 4.72 21.08 -4.77
N ARG A 100 3.97 20.39 -5.64
CA ARG A 100 2.50 20.22 -5.48
C ARG A 100 2.18 19.20 -4.39
N LEU A 101 1.21 19.51 -3.53
CA LEU A 101 0.73 18.58 -2.50
C LEU A 101 -0.05 17.44 -3.16
N VAL A 102 0.28 16.20 -2.84
CA VAL A 102 -0.54 15.04 -3.21
C VAL A 102 -1.77 15.01 -2.33
N ARG A 103 -2.93 15.06 -2.97
CA ARG A 103 -4.26 15.04 -2.30
C ARG A 103 -5.06 13.79 -2.63
N CYS A 104 -4.70 13.07 -3.69
CA CYS A 104 -5.39 11.88 -4.16
C CYS A 104 -4.38 10.97 -4.88
N TYR A 105 -4.74 9.70 -5.02
CA TYR A 105 -4.02 8.64 -5.71
C TYR A 105 -4.38 8.55 -7.19
N ALA A 106 -5.62 8.84 -7.58
CA ALA A 106 -6.14 8.57 -8.92
C ALA A 106 -5.22 9.00 -10.09
N PRO A 107 -4.59 10.21 -10.09
CA PRO A 107 -3.71 10.63 -11.18
C PRO A 107 -2.51 9.71 -11.42
N ALA A 108 -2.02 9.00 -10.40
CA ALA A 108 -0.94 8.04 -10.52
C ALA A 108 -1.46 6.58 -10.58
N ALA A 109 -2.47 6.26 -9.78
CA ALA A 109 -3.02 4.93 -9.64
C ALA A 109 -3.66 4.42 -10.94
N VAL A 110 -4.36 5.28 -11.70
CA VAL A 110 -5.04 4.86 -12.93
C VAL A 110 -4.02 4.47 -14.03
N PRO A 111 -3.01 5.29 -14.38
CA PRO A 111 -1.99 4.87 -15.36
C PRO A 111 -1.19 3.63 -14.92
N LEU A 112 -0.85 3.52 -13.63
CA LEU A 112 -0.16 2.36 -13.09
C LEU A 112 -1.06 1.11 -13.15
N GLY A 113 -2.32 1.22 -12.75
CA GLY A 113 -3.32 0.15 -12.80
C GLY A 113 -3.55 -0.36 -14.21
N ARG A 114 -3.71 0.53 -15.20
CA ARG A 114 -3.83 0.16 -16.62
C ARG A 114 -2.61 -0.61 -17.10
N GLN A 115 -1.40 -0.17 -16.72
CA GLN A 115 -0.19 -0.88 -17.06
C GLN A 115 -0.11 -2.26 -16.39
N ILE A 116 -0.57 -2.40 -15.14
CA ILE A 116 -0.62 -3.70 -14.46
C ILE A 116 -1.58 -4.65 -15.18
N VAL A 117 -2.78 -4.19 -15.53
CA VAL A 117 -3.77 -4.98 -16.28
C VAL A 117 -3.21 -5.43 -17.63
N ALA A 118 -2.61 -4.51 -18.39
CA ALA A 118 -1.99 -4.81 -19.67
C ALA A 118 -0.84 -5.83 -19.52
N ALA A 119 0.02 -5.69 -18.52
CA ALA A 119 1.14 -6.59 -18.27
C ALA A 119 0.66 -8.00 -17.86
N CYS A 120 -0.39 -8.10 -17.05
CA CYS A 120 -0.99 -9.39 -16.67
C CYS A 120 -1.59 -10.10 -17.88
N ARG A 121 -2.38 -9.39 -18.71
CA ARG A 121 -2.96 -9.93 -19.94
C ARG A 121 -1.89 -10.37 -20.94
N ALA A 122 -0.81 -9.59 -21.07
CA ALA A 122 0.32 -9.94 -21.93
C ALA A 122 1.06 -11.20 -21.44
N ARG A 123 1.22 -11.38 -20.13
CA ARG A 123 1.97 -12.52 -19.56
C ARG A 123 1.15 -13.81 -19.45
N PHE A 124 -0.12 -13.70 -19.09
CA PHE A 124 -0.97 -14.86 -18.72
C PHE A 124 -2.10 -15.13 -19.72
N GLY A 125 -2.15 -14.36 -20.81
CA GLY A 125 -3.19 -14.47 -21.85
C GLY A 125 -4.37 -13.53 -21.61
N ALA A 126 -5.19 -13.33 -22.66
CA ALA A 126 -6.33 -12.42 -22.62
C ALA A 126 -7.42 -12.83 -21.60
N ASP A 127 -7.55 -14.14 -21.35
CA ASP A 127 -8.56 -14.74 -20.47
C ASP A 127 -8.14 -14.78 -18.98
N VAL A 128 -7.00 -14.17 -18.64
CA VAL A 128 -6.58 -14.06 -17.23
C VAL A 128 -7.63 -13.30 -16.42
N GLN A 129 -8.05 -13.88 -15.32
CA GLN A 129 -8.92 -13.19 -14.37
C GLN A 129 -8.06 -12.23 -13.56
N ILE A 130 -8.42 -10.95 -13.52
CA ILE A 130 -7.70 -9.93 -12.76
C ILE A 130 -8.68 -9.33 -11.76
N THR A 131 -8.33 -9.35 -10.47
CA THR A 131 -9.13 -8.70 -9.42
C THR A 131 -8.26 -7.71 -8.66
N PHE A 132 -8.69 -6.46 -8.60
CA PHE A 132 -8.05 -5.47 -7.74
C PHE A 132 -8.65 -5.57 -6.34
N LEU A 133 -7.80 -5.72 -5.33
CA LEU A 133 -8.19 -5.66 -3.93
C LEU A 133 -7.74 -4.31 -3.36
N TYR A 134 -8.65 -3.60 -2.70
CA TYR A 134 -8.31 -2.43 -1.88
C TYR A 134 -8.74 -2.67 -0.45
N THR A 135 -7.79 -2.62 0.47
CA THR A 135 -8.09 -2.41 1.88
C THR A 135 -8.23 -0.91 2.13
N VAL A 136 -9.29 -0.49 2.82
CA VAL A 136 -9.60 0.92 3.06
C VAL A 136 -9.83 1.20 4.55
N ARG A 137 -9.74 2.46 4.95
CA ARG A 137 -10.01 2.92 6.31
C ARG A 137 -10.93 4.15 6.22
N ASP A 138 -11.69 4.41 7.27
CA ASP A 138 -12.42 5.68 7.43
C ASP A 138 -11.48 6.88 7.24
N ARG A 139 -11.98 7.96 6.64
CA ARG A 139 -11.14 9.12 6.31
C ARG A 139 -10.40 9.70 7.49
N GLU A 140 -11.05 9.95 8.63
CA GLU A 140 -10.39 10.60 9.76
C GLU A 140 -9.31 9.71 10.39
N GLY A 141 -9.61 8.43 10.58
CA GLY A 141 -8.66 7.41 11.03
C GLY A 141 -7.50 7.21 10.06
N TRP A 142 -7.74 7.38 8.75
CA TRP A 142 -6.73 7.35 7.71
C TRP A 142 -5.85 8.60 7.72
N VAL A 143 -6.43 9.80 7.71
CA VAL A 143 -5.69 11.08 7.76
C VAL A 143 -4.82 11.16 9.01
N ARG A 144 -5.33 10.71 10.17
CA ARG A 144 -4.51 10.63 11.39
C ARG A 144 -3.33 9.67 11.24
N SER A 145 -3.53 8.54 10.56
CA SER A 145 -2.44 7.60 10.31
C SER A 145 -1.42 8.10 9.29
N VAL A 146 -1.85 8.88 8.30
CA VAL A 146 -0.97 9.58 7.35
C VAL A 146 -0.15 10.63 8.10
N TYR A 147 -0.80 11.46 8.92
CA TYR A 147 -0.15 12.48 9.74
C TYR A 147 0.97 11.88 10.59
N GLY A 148 0.64 10.88 11.43
CA GLY A 148 1.64 10.27 12.31
C GLY A 148 2.83 9.66 11.54
N HIS A 149 2.56 9.09 10.37
CA HIS A 149 3.63 8.59 9.49
C HIS A 149 4.50 9.71 8.91
N LEU A 150 3.91 10.82 8.46
CA LEU A 150 4.68 11.95 7.93
C LEU A 150 5.48 12.62 9.04
N LEU A 151 4.89 12.77 10.22
CA LEU A 151 5.55 13.35 11.38
C LEU A 151 6.86 12.63 11.73
N ARG A 152 6.87 11.29 11.64
CA ARG A 152 8.09 10.48 11.85
C ARG A 152 9.02 10.40 10.63
N SER A 153 8.52 10.56 9.40
CA SER A 153 9.30 10.25 8.19
C SER A 153 9.82 11.46 7.42
N VAL A 154 9.22 12.64 7.63
CA VAL A 154 9.61 13.89 6.98
C VAL A 154 9.69 15.03 8.01
N HIS A 155 10.19 16.18 7.60
CA HIS A 155 10.26 17.39 8.41
C HIS A 155 8.88 18.09 8.40
N LEU A 156 7.91 17.52 9.11
CA LEU A 156 6.56 18.09 9.27
C LEU A 156 6.49 18.85 10.60
N THR A 157 6.36 20.17 10.52
CA THR A 157 6.34 21.09 11.68
C THR A 157 4.95 21.56 12.06
N GLU A 158 3.91 21.03 11.42
CA GLU A 158 2.53 21.37 11.74
C GLU A 158 1.92 20.34 12.69
N ASP A 159 1.02 20.82 13.53
CA ASP A 159 0.14 19.95 14.31
C ASP A 159 -0.90 19.24 13.41
N PHE A 160 -1.69 18.35 14.02
CA PHE A 160 -2.69 17.60 13.29
C PHE A 160 -3.80 18.48 12.71
N ILE A 161 -4.20 19.56 13.39
CA ILE A 161 -5.31 20.43 12.97
C ILE A 161 -4.91 21.16 11.69
N ALA A 162 -3.73 21.80 11.70
CA ALA A 162 -3.16 22.47 10.54
C ALA A 162 -2.92 21.49 9.38
N PHE A 163 -2.40 20.29 9.67
CA PHE A 163 -2.22 19.26 8.64
C PHE A 163 -3.56 18.81 8.04
N ARG A 164 -4.58 18.56 8.85
CA ARG A 164 -5.93 18.14 8.40
C ARG A 164 -6.60 19.21 7.55
N ALA A 165 -6.40 20.49 7.87
CA ALA A 165 -6.92 21.62 7.11
C ALA A 165 -6.34 21.72 5.69
N ARG A 166 -5.20 21.08 5.42
CA ARG A 166 -4.67 20.95 4.05
C ARG A 166 -5.54 20.10 3.14
N PHE A 167 -6.54 19.37 3.66
CA PHE A 167 -7.32 18.37 2.94
C PHE A 167 -8.85 18.60 3.01
N PRO A 168 -9.36 19.79 2.68
CA PRO A 168 -10.79 20.11 2.85
C PRO A 168 -11.67 19.14 2.04
N ASP A 169 -11.32 18.91 0.76
CA ASP A 169 -12.09 18.08 -0.19
C ASP A 169 -11.46 16.70 -0.42
N LEU A 170 -10.80 16.15 0.59
CA LEU A 170 -10.22 14.82 0.49
C LEU A 170 -11.33 13.77 0.40
N MET A 171 -11.38 13.10 -0.74
CA MET A 171 -12.30 11.99 -0.99
C MET A 171 -12.10 10.88 0.05
N GLU A 172 -13.19 10.21 0.44
CA GLU A 172 -13.10 9.01 1.27
C GLU A 172 -12.24 7.95 0.56
N PRO A 173 -11.30 7.27 1.25
CA PRO A 173 -10.44 6.27 0.63
C PRO A 173 -11.21 5.17 -0.13
N GLU A 174 -12.39 4.82 0.38
CA GLU A 174 -13.30 3.87 -0.27
C GLU A 174 -13.88 4.42 -1.59
N GLN A 175 -14.35 5.67 -1.60
CA GLN A 175 -14.85 6.32 -2.80
C GLN A 175 -13.74 6.45 -3.85
N GLU A 176 -12.53 6.80 -3.42
CA GLU A 176 -11.38 6.91 -4.32
C GLU A 176 -10.99 5.55 -4.92
N ALA A 177 -10.97 4.47 -4.11
CA ALA A 177 -10.73 3.13 -4.61
C ALA A 177 -11.79 2.70 -5.65
N ARG A 178 -13.08 3.01 -5.41
CA ARG A 178 -14.17 2.78 -6.39
C ARG A 178 -13.95 3.56 -7.68
N ALA A 179 -13.60 4.85 -7.57
CA ALA A 179 -13.37 5.70 -8.73
C ALA A 179 -12.19 5.21 -9.57
N ILE A 180 -11.08 4.81 -8.94
CA ILE A 180 -9.94 4.21 -9.63
C ILE A 180 -10.39 2.93 -10.34
N ALA A 181 -11.05 2.02 -9.63
CA ALA A 181 -11.47 0.74 -10.17
C ALA A 181 -12.42 0.87 -11.37
N ALA A 182 -13.38 1.81 -11.32
CA ALA A 182 -14.29 2.07 -12.42
C ALA A 182 -13.57 2.44 -13.73
N THR A 183 -12.33 2.97 -13.65
CA THR A 183 -11.53 3.31 -14.84
C THR A 183 -10.66 2.19 -15.39
N LEU A 184 -10.50 1.09 -14.64
CA LEU A 184 -9.61 -0.03 -14.98
C LEU A 184 -10.32 -1.17 -15.71
N ASP A 185 -11.66 -1.20 -15.69
CA ASP A 185 -12.48 -2.23 -16.33
C ASP A 185 -12.07 -3.66 -15.92
N VAL A 186 -11.85 -3.82 -14.60
CA VAL A 186 -11.56 -5.12 -13.96
C VAL A 186 -12.35 -5.22 -12.65
N PRO A 187 -12.75 -6.43 -12.22
CA PRO A 187 -13.34 -6.64 -10.91
C PRO A 187 -12.54 -5.99 -9.79
N VAL A 188 -13.23 -5.30 -8.88
CA VAL A 188 -12.65 -4.73 -7.67
C VAL A 188 -13.34 -5.28 -6.44
N GLN A 189 -12.55 -5.70 -5.46
CA GLN A 189 -12.99 -5.98 -4.11
C GLN A 189 -12.48 -4.88 -3.19
N ILE A 190 -13.39 -4.28 -2.42
CA ILE A 190 -13.04 -3.27 -1.44
C ILE A 190 -13.41 -3.78 -0.06
N VAL A 191 -12.45 -3.77 0.85
CA VAL A 191 -12.59 -4.31 2.20
C VAL A 191 -12.22 -3.24 3.21
N ARG A 192 -13.12 -2.95 4.17
CA ARG A 192 -12.83 -1.97 5.22
C ARG A 192 -11.98 -2.64 6.28
N LEU A 193 -10.93 -1.95 6.71
CA LEU A 193 -10.02 -2.44 7.75
C LEU A 193 -10.73 -2.62 9.09
N ALA A 194 -11.83 -1.90 9.36
CA ALA A 194 -12.63 -2.11 10.55
C ALA A 194 -13.24 -3.53 10.59
N ASP A 195 -13.63 -4.06 9.42
CA ASP A 195 -14.32 -5.34 9.32
C ASP A 195 -13.36 -6.52 9.45
N VAL A 196 -12.14 -6.37 8.93
CA VAL A 196 -11.13 -7.46 8.88
C VAL A 196 -9.95 -7.29 9.82
N GLY A 197 -9.74 -6.09 10.37
CA GLY A 197 -8.56 -5.77 11.19
C GLY A 197 -8.56 -6.47 12.55
N HIS A 198 -9.74 -6.86 13.05
CA HIS A 198 -9.90 -7.64 14.28
C HIS A 198 -9.91 -9.14 14.04
N HIS A 199 -9.96 -9.59 12.78
CA HIS A 199 -9.86 -10.99 12.44
C HIS A 199 -8.52 -11.55 12.93
N ARG A 200 -8.50 -12.83 13.32
CA ARG A 200 -7.30 -13.51 13.82
C ARG A 200 -6.13 -13.44 12.84
N LEU A 201 -6.42 -13.55 11.55
CA LEU A 201 -5.45 -13.42 10.46
C LEU A 201 -5.27 -11.97 9.97
N GLY A 202 -5.88 -11.02 10.66
CA GLY A 202 -5.88 -9.60 10.34
C GLY A 202 -6.37 -9.31 8.91
N PRO A 203 -5.90 -8.22 8.27
CA PRO A 203 -6.35 -7.83 6.94
C PRO A 203 -5.99 -8.82 5.83
N ALA A 204 -5.11 -9.80 6.10
CA ALA A 204 -4.77 -10.83 5.11
C ALA A 204 -5.96 -11.72 4.75
N VAL A 205 -6.99 -11.83 5.61
CA VAL A 205 -8.21 -12.59 5.32
C VAL A 205 -8.86 -12.16 4.00
N ALA A 206 -8.81 -10.87 3.66
CA ALA A 206 -9.32 -10.35 2.39
C ALA A 206 -8.68 -10.99 1.15
N VAL A 207 -7.39 -11.32 1.22
CA VAL A 207 -6.69 -12.04 0.14
C VAL A 207 -7.05 -13.52 0.16
N LEU A 208 -7.12 -14.12 1.35
CA LEU A 208 -7.42 -15.54 1.51
C LEU A 208 -8.82 -15.88 0.98
N ASP A 209 -9.78 -14.98 1.20
CA ASP A 209 -11.15 -15.07 0.67
C ASP A 209 -11.16 -15.08 -0.85
N LEU A 210 -10.52 -14.08 -1.48
CA LEU A 210 -10.43 -14.00 -2.93
C LEU A 210 -9.67 -15.17 -3.56
N ALA A 211 -8.65 -15.68 -2.87
CA ALA A 211 -7.86 -16.82 -3.32
C ALA A 211 -8.50 -18.18 -2.98
N ASN A 212 -9.70 -18.20 -2.36
CA ASN A 212 -10.41 -19.40 -1.93
C ASN A 212 -9.56 -20.37 -1.10
N VAL A 213 -8.72 -19.81 -0.21
CA VAL A 213 -7.87 -20.64 0.66
C VAL A 213 -8.76 -21.43 1.64
N PRO A 214 -8.62 -22.76 1.78
CA PRO A 214 -9.51 -23.56 2.63
C PRO A 214 -9.46 -23.18 4.11
N GLN A 215 -10.61 -23.19 4.78
CA GLN A 215 -10.72 -22.85 6.20
C GLN A 215 -9.79 -23.71 7.08
N ALA A 216 -9.71 -25.02 6.80
CA ALA A 216 -8.82 -25.93 7.52
C ALA A 216 -7.32 -25.56 7.43
N LEU A 217 -6.88 -24.89 6.37
CA LEU A 217 -5.53 -24.31 6.32
C LEU A 217 -5.47 -23.03 7.16
N ARG A 218 -6.44 -22.13 7.00
CA ARG A 218 -6.51 -20.86 7.73
C ARG A 218 -6.45 -21.06 9.24
N ASP A 219 -7.16 -22.06 9.76
CA ASP A 219 -7.22 -22.39 11.18
C ASP A 219 -5.87 -22.78 11.78
N ARG A 220 -4.97 -23.33 10.95
CA ARG A 220 -3.61 -23.73 11.34
C ARG A 220 -2.56 -22.63 11.21
N LEU A 221 -2.87 -21.53 10.52
CA LEU A 221 -1.93 -20.42 10.35
C LEU A 221 -1.85 -19.57 11.62
N PRO A 222 -0.67 -19.00 11.94
CA PRO A 222 -0.50 -18.15 13.10
C PRO A 222 -1.29 -16.84 12.99
N ASP A 223 -1.63 -16.28 14.15
CA ASP A 223 -2.32 -15.01 14.26
C ASP A 223 -1.51 -13.85 13.66
N ALA A 224 -2.22 -12.85 13.15
CA ALA A 224 -1.60 -11.63 12.69
C ALA A 224 -1.12 -10.79 13.87
N THR A 225 0.20 -10.61 13.95
CA THR A 225 0.80 -9.66 14.89
C THR A 225 0.32 -8.25 14.58
N ARG A 226 -0.18 -7.54 15.59
CA ARG A 226 -0.47 -6.10 15.49
C ARG A 226 0.84 -5.31 15.51
N SER A 227 1.49 -5.15 14.35
CA SER A 227 2.77 -4.43 14.22
C SER A 227 2.63 -2.89 14.21
N ASN A 228 1.41 -2.36 14.09
CA ASN A 228 1.15 -0.93 13.94
C ASN A 228 0.29 -0.38 15.09
N SER A 229 0.84 -0.31 16.29
CA SER A 229 0.26 0.52 17.35
C SER A 229 0.25 1.99 16.89
N ARG A 230 -0.90 2.64 17.04
CA ARG A 230 -1.06 4.07 16.74
C ARG A 230 -0.12 4.85 17.68
N GLN A 231 0.55 5.88 17.16
CA GLN A 231 1.36 6.77 17.99
C GLN A 231 0.47 7.41 19.07
N THR A 232 0.96 7.45 20.31
CA THR A 232 0.29 8.16 21.40
C THR A 232 0.42 9.67 21.19
N ARG A 233 -0.45 10.46 21.82
CA ARG A 233 -0.35 11.93 21.78
C ARG A 233 1.00 12.42 22.30
N ALA A 234 1.55 11.77 23.33
CA ALA A 234 2.87 12.09 23.87
C ALA A 234 3.97 11.89 22.81
N GLN A 235 3.94 10.77 22.08
CA GLN A 235 4.89 10.50 21.00
C GLN A 235 4.76 11.52 19.86
N GLU A 236 3.53 11.87 19.47
CA GLU A 236 3.29 12.91 18.46
C GLU A 236 3.90 14.25 18.89
N SER A 237 3.67 14.69 20.13
CA SER A 237 4.27 15.91 20.67
C SER A 237 5.79 15.87 20.63
N GLN A 238 6.42 14.75 21.01
CA GLN A 238 7.87 14.60 20.93
C GLN A 238 8.41 14.68 19.50
N PHE A 239 7.75 14.02 18.53
CA PHE A 239 8.16 14.12 17.13
C PHE A 239 8.01 15.54 16.58
N LEU A 240 6.97 16.27 17.00
CA LEU A 240 6.75 17.65 16.59
C LEU A 240 7.83 18.57 17.17
N SER A 241 8.17 18.43 18.46
CA SER A 241 9.28 19.15 19.09
C SER A 241 10.60 18.89 18.37
N LEU A 242 10.91 17.63 18.02
CA LEU A 242 12.10 17.31 17.22
C LEU A 242 12.09 17.98 15.85
N ASN A 243 10.94 18.04 15.17
CA ASN A 243 10.84 18.72 13.88
C ASN A 243 11.04 20.24 14.02
N HIS A 244 10.50 20.87 15.06
CA HIS A 244 10.70 22.30 15.31
C HIS A 244 12.13 22.66 15.69
N ALA A 245 12.82 21.80 16.42
CA ALA A 245 14.21 22.01 16.81
C ALA A 245 15.16 22.10 15.60
N GLY A 246 14.74 21.62 14.43
CA GLY A 246 15.52 21.73 13.21
C GLY A 246 16.71 20.77 13.14
N GLY A 247 17.65 21.05 12.25
CA GLY A 247 18.87 20.27 12.07
C GLY A 247 18.91 19.46 10.78
N SER A 248 20.03 18.77 10.57
CA SER A 248 20.24 18.00 9.36
C SER A 248 19.22 16.86 9.24
N LYS A 249 18.89 16.47 8.01
CA LYS A 249 18.00 15.32 7.74
C LYS A 249 18.51 14.03 8.42
N ALA A 250 19.83 13.84 8.49
CA ALA A 250 20.44 12.67 9.13
C ALA A 250 20.24 12.71 10.65
N THR A 251 20.50 13.85 11.28
CA THR A 251 20.33 14.06 12.73
C THR A 251 18.88 13.86 13.15
N LEU A 252 17.93 14.49 12.44
CA LEU A 252 16.50 14.33 12.70
C LEU A 252 16.05 12.88 12.53
N LYS A 253 16.54 12.19 11.50
CA LYS A 253 16.21 10.77 11.29
C LYS A 253 16.69 9.91 12.46
N ALA A 254 17.94 10.09 12.90
CA ALA A 254 18.50 9.32 14.01
C ALA A 254 17.75 9.57 15.34
N ALA A 255 17.42 10.82 15.65
CA ALA A 255 16.66 11.17 16.85
C ALA A 255 15.26 10.54 16.87
N LYS A 256 14.56 10.55 15.73
CA LYS A 256 13.24 9.92 15.60
C LYS A 256 13.31 8.40 15.68
N GLU A 257 14.36 7.79 15.14
CA GLU A 257 14.58 6.34 15.23
C GLU A 257 14.87 5.90 16.67
N ALA A 258 15.60 6.69 17.46
CA ALA A 258 15.80 6.43 18.88
C ALA A 258 14.47 6.43 19.64
N LEU A 259 13.63 7.46 19.44
CA LEU A 259 12.32 7.56 20.09
C LEU A 259 11.38 6.38 19.76
N LEU A 260 11.50 5.80 18.57
CA LEU A 260 10.73 4.61 18.17
C LEU A 260 11.24 3.32 18.80
N ARG A 261 12.52 3.25 19.19
CA ARG A 261 13.09 2.09 19.90
C ARG A 261 12.68 2.10 21.36
N ASP A 262 12.73 3.27 22.01
CA ASP A 262 12.43 3.42 23.44
C ASP A 262 10.94 3.19 23.78
N ALA A 263 10.08 3.18 22.76
CA ALA A 263 8.65 2.98 22.91
C ALA A 263 8.16 1.56 22.55
N ARG A 264 9.08 0.62 22.29
CA ARG A 264 8.79 -0.81 22.08
C ARG A 264 9.03 -1.60 23.35
#